data_AF-A0A453SK84-F1
#
_entry.id   AF-A0A453SK84-F1
#
_cell.length_a   1.000
_cell.length_b   1.000
_cell.length_c   1.000
_cell.angle_alpha   90.00
_cell.angle_beta   90.00
_cell.angle_gamma   90.00
#
_symmetry.space_group_name_H-M   'P 1'
#
loop_
_entity.id
_entity.type
_entity.pdbx_description
1 polymer ?
#
loop_
_entity_poly.entity_id
_entity_poly.type
_entity_poly.pdbx_seq_one_letter_code
_entity_poly.pdbx_strand_id
1 'polypeptide(L)'
;MVGDYLGERDEFPLKVMHAYVDALNFKGLDFGEAIRFFLRGFRLPGEAQKIDRIMEKFAERFCKCNPNVFTSADTAYILAYSVILLNTDAHSVMVKDKMSKADFMRNNRGIDDGKDLPEAYLSTLYDQIVSNEIKMSADSSAAQTKQTNSVSKLLGLDNIMNLVNWGLTEDKAHGANDLLIKHIHEKFKAKHG
;
A
#
# COMPACT_ATOMS: atom_id res chain seq x y z
N MET A 1 -9.80 -1.57 17.29
CA MET A 1 -8.37 -1.93 17.44
C MET A 1 -7.50 -0.68 17.21
N VAL A 2 -6.18 -0.73 17.40
CA VAL A 2 -5.30 0.47 17.22
C VAL A 2 -5.46 1.06 15.82
N GLY A 3 -5.38 0.24 14.77
CA GLY A 3 -5.55 0.72 13.40
C GLY A 3 -6.94 1.29 13.09
N ASP A 4 -8.01 0.70 13.64
CA ASP A 4 -9.36 1.26 13.48
C ASP A 4 -9.47 2.65 14.09
N TYR A 5 -8.92 2.80 15.30
CA TYR A 5 -8.92 4.08 16.02
C TYR A 5 -8.11 5.14 15.29
N LEU A 6 -6.92 4.78 14.78
CA LEU A 6 -6.10 5.68 13.97
C LEU A 6 -6.78 6.06 12.64
N GLY A 7 -7.69 5.23 12.13
CA GLY A 7 -8.44 5.49 10.90
C GLY A 7 -9.66 6.39 11.06
N GLU A 8 -10.11 6.64 12.29
CA GLU A 8 -11.33 7.42 12.55
C GLU A 8 -11.21 8.88 12.08
N ARG A 9 -12.36 9.43 11.70
CA ARG A 9 -12.46 10.81 11.18
C ARG A 9 -12.72 11.87 12.25
N ASP A 10 -13.03 11.44 13.47
CA ASP A 10 -13.30 12.35 14.57
C ASP A 10 -12.04 13.14 14.92
N GLU A 11 -12.22 14.38 15.38
CA GLU A 11 -11.12 15.34 15.55
C GLU A 11 -10.00 14.81 16.47
N PHE A 12 -10.37 14.18 17.59
CA PHE A 12 -9.39 13.67 18.54
C PHE A 12 -8.64 12.43 18.02
N PRO A 13 -9.31 11.35 17.55
CA PRO A 13 -8.64 10.23 16.88
C PRO A 13 -7.74 10.65 15.71
N LEU A 14 -8.19 11.62 14.90
CA LEU A 14 -7.39 12.17 13.81
C LEU A 14 -6.10 12.82 14.34
N LYS A 15 -6.19 13.68 15.36
CA LYS A 15 -5.01 14.27 16.03
C LYS A 15 -4.07 13.21 16.59
N VAL A 16 -4.62 12.14 17.18
CA VAL A 16 -3.82 11.00 17.67
C VAL A 16 -3.10 10.30 16.53
N MET A 17 -3.76 10.06 15.39
CA MET A 17 -3.13 9.49 14.20
C MET A 17 -1.99 10.36 13.70
N HIS A 18 -2.21 11.67 13.56
CA HIS A 18 -1.15 12.59 13.15
C HIS A 18 0.05 12.54 14.11
N ALA A 19 -0.19 12.65 15.42
CA ALA A 19 0.86 12.59 16.44
C ALA A 19 1.61 11.25 16.44
N TYR A 20 0.89 10.14 16.25
CA TYR A 20 1.47 8.80 16.18
C TYR A 20 2.43 8.67 15.00
N VAL A 21 2.00 9.05 13.79
CA VAL A 21 2.86 8.98 12.59
C VAL A 21 4.01 9.98 12.68
N ASP A 22 3.77 11.18 13.21
CA ASP A 22 4.80 12.21 13.38
C ASP A 22 5.85 11.86 14.45
N ALA A 23 5.58 10.88 15.32
CA ALA A 23 6.57 10.34 16.24
C ALA A 23 7.52 9.33 15.57
N LEU A 24 7.17 8.78 14.40
CA LEU A 24 7.99 7.81 13.70
C LEU A 24 9.12 8.50 12.92
N ASN A 25 10.31 7.91 12.96
CA ASN A 25 11.47 8.41 12.23
C ASN A 25 11.80 7.46 11.07
N PHE A 26 11.60 7.93 9.84
CA PHE A 26 11.93 7.19 8.62
C PHE A 26 13.26 7.62 7.99
N LYS A 27 14.03 8.49 8.65
CA LYS A 27 15.29 9.01 8.11
C LYS A 27 16.29 7.87 7.89
N GLY A 28 16.78 7.76 6.66
CA GLY A 28 17.80 6.77 6.30
C GLY A 28 17.26 5.35 6.12
N LEU A 29 15.94 5.15 6.22
CA LEU A 29 15.27 3.94 5.79
C LEU A 29 14.90 4.07 4.31
N ASP A 30 15.04 3.01 3.55
CA ASP A 30 14.42 2.95 2.24
C ASP A 30 12.88 2.85 2.35
N PHE A 31 12.16 3.02 1.24
CA PHE A 31 10.71 3.05 1.27
C PHE A 31 10.08 1.71 1.68
N GLY A 32 10.68 0.59 1.28
CA GLY A 32 10.23 -0.75 1.65
C GLY A 32 10.42 -1.03 3.15
N GLU A 33 11.52 -0.57 3.72
CA GLU A 33 11.80 -0.62 5.15
C GLU A 33 10.88 0.29 5.96
N ALA A 34 10.67 1.53 5.49
CA ALA A 34 9.80 2.49 6.15
C ALA A 34 8.36 1.99 6.24
N ILE A 35 7.80 1.48 5.14
CA ILE A 35 6.42 0.95 5.14
C ILE A 35 6.28 -0.31 6.00
N ARG A 36 7.31 -1.17 6.04
CA ARG A 36 7.34 -2.31 6.98
C ARG A 36 7.38 -1.86 8.42
N PHE A 37 8.27 -0.91 8.75
CA PHE A 37 8.39 -0.38 10.09
C PHE A 37 7.07 0.25 10.54
N PHE A 38 6.42 1.00 9.65
CA PHE A 38 5.12 1.60 9.90
C PHE A 38 4.03 0.57 10.18
N LEU A 39 3.86 -0.42 9.30
CA LEU A 39 2.79 -1.41 9.38
C LEU A 39 3.03 -2.48 10.46
N ARG A 40 4.22 -2.57 11.04
CA ARG A 40 4.47 -3.40 12.24
C ARG A 40 3.75 -2.86 13.48
N GLY A 41 3.41 -1.58 13.53
CA GLY A 41 2.81 -0.96 14.72
C GLY A 41 1.33 -1.28 14.91
N PHE A 42 0.60 -1.58 13.82
CA PHE A 42 -0.83 -1.83 13.86
C PHE A 42 -1.28 -2.57 12.60
N ARG A 43 -2.45 -3.20 12.69
CA ARG A 43 -3.14 -3.74 11.51
C ARG A 43 -3.96 -2.64 10.85
N LEU A 44 -3.87 -2.50 9.53
CA LEU A 44 -4.70 -1.55 8.79
C LEU A 44 -6.21 -1.83 9.03
N PRO A 45 -7.06 -0.80 9.02
CA PRO A 45 -8.51 -0.93 9.16
C PRO A 45 -9.15 -1.45 7.87
N GLY A 46 -10.28 -2.15 7.93
CA GLY A 46 -10.91 -2.76 6.73
C GLY A 46 -11.74 -1.83 5.87
N GLU A 47 -11.85 -0.56 6.25
CA GLU A 47 -12.59 0.46 5.51
C GLU A 47 -11.62 1.26 4.63
N ALA A 48 -11.89 1.32 3.32
CA ALA A 48 -11.02 1.99 2.36
C ALA A 48 -10.72 3.45 2.76
N GLN A 49 -11.71 4.20 3.24
CA GLN A 49 -11.53 5.59 3.67
C GLN A 49 -10.61 5.74 4.88
N LYS A 50 -10.54 4.73 5.75
CA LYS A 50 -9.66 4.75 6.91
C LYS A 50 -8.22 4.45 6.52
N ILE A 51 -8.02 3.48 5.61
CA ILE A 51 -6.71 3.18 5.02
C ILE A 51 -6.15 4.41 4.30
N ASP A 52 -7.01 5.10 3.54
CA ASP A 52 -6.70 6.33 2.80
C ASP A 52 -5.99 7.37 3.68
N ARG A 53 -6.63 7.72 4.81
CA ARG A 53 -6.08 8.70 5.77
C ARG A 53 -4.74 8.27 6.35
N ILE A 54 -4.61 7.00 6.70
CA ILE A 54 -3.40 6.46 7.31
C ILE A 54 -2.24 6.46 6.29
N MET A 55 -2.50 6.07 5.04
CA MET A 55 -1.51 6.06 3.97
C MET A 55 -1.10 7.47 3.52
N GLU A 56 -2.05 8.41 3.47
CA GLU A 56 -1.76 9.82 3.17
C GLU A 56 -0.81 10.41 4.21
N LYS A 57 -1.07 10.15 5.50
CA LYS A 57 -0.20 10.62 6.58
C LYS A 57 1.18 9.93 6.59
N PHE A 58 1.23 8.63 6.28
CA PHE A 58 2.51 7.92 6.11
C PHE A 58 3.36 8.55 5.01
N ALA A 59 2.77 8.81 3.84
CA ALA A 59 3.44 9.40 2.70
C ALA A 59 3.98 10.81 3.02
N GLU A 60 3.16 11.66 3.64
CA GLU A 60 3.56 12.98 4.12
C GLU A 60 4.78 12.88 5.05
N ARG A 61 4.74 11.95 6.02
CA ARG A 61 5.82 11.77 6.99
C ARG A 61 7.09 11.21 6.35
N PHE A 62 6.97 10.27 5.42
CA PHE A 62 8.12 9.72 4.71
C PHE A 62 8.87 10.81 3.95
N CYS A 63 8.17 11.64 3.17
CA CYS A 63 8.78 12.73 2.42
C CYS A 63 9.40 13.79 3.34
N LYS A 64 8.79 14.08 4.50
CA LYS A 64 9.37 14.98 5.52
C LYS A 64 10.69 14.44 6.10
N CYS A 65 10.79 13.13 6.33
CA CYS A 65 12.01 12.50 6.85
C CYS A 65 13.10 12.33 5.78
N ASN A 66 12.72 12.16 4.52
CA ASN A 66 13.61 11.86 3.40
C ASN A 66 13.39 12.87 2.26
N PRO A 67 13.82 14.13 2.45
CA PRO A 67 13.68 15.15 1.41
C PRO A 67 14.47 14.74 0.17
N ASN A 68 13.92 14.99 -1.01
CA ASN A 68 14.48 14.70 -2.34
C ASN A 68 14.37 13.24 -2.84
N VAL A 69 13.71 12.33 -2.11
CA VAL A 69 13.45 10.98 -2.64
C VAL A 69 12.33 10.99 -3.69
N PHE A 70 11.29 11.79 -3.47
CA PHE A 70 10.16 11.95 -4.37
C PHE A 70 9.86 13.43 -4.62
N THR A 71 9.24 13.76 -5.75
CA THR A 71 8.84 15.13 -6.07
C THR A 71 7.73 15.63 -5.15
N SER A 72 6.80 14.74 -4.76
CA SER A 72 5.67 15.07 -3.88
C SER A 72 5.33 13.96 -2.89
N ALA A 73 4.53 14.29 -1.87
CA ALA A 73 3.94 13.29 -0.98
C ALA A 73 2.95 12.37 -1.72
N ASP A 74 2.39 12.84 -2.83
CA ASP A 74 1.43 12.07 -3.62
C ASP A 74 2.10 10.89 -4.32
N THR A 75 3.33 11.08 -4.82
CA THR A 75 4.15 9.99 -5.34
C THR A 75 4.39 8.91 -4.29
N ALA A 76 4.74 9.31 -3.06
CA ALA A 76 4.92 8.38 -1.94
C ALA A 76 3.61 7.66 -1.58
N TYR A 77 2.48 8.37 -1.65
CA TYR A 77 1.15 7.82 -1.39
C TYR A 77 0.76 6.76 -2.42
N ILE A 78 0.88 7.07 -3.73
CA ILE A 78 0.60 6.13 -4.82
C ILE A 78 1.52 4.90 -4.70
N LEU A 79 2.80 5.12 -4.45
CA LEU A 79 3.77 4.04 -4.29
C LEU A 79 3.46 3.17 -3.06
N ALA A 80 2.97 3.74 -1.96
CA ALA A 80 2.59 2.98 -0.77
C ALA A 80 1.46 1.97 -1.09
N TYR A 81 0.44 2.41 -1.83
CA TYR A 81 -0.62 1.51 -2.29
C TYR A 81 -0.10 0.44 -3.24
N SER A 82 0.75 0.83 -4.18
CA SER A 82 1.40 -0.09 -5.13
C SER A 82 2.19 -1.18 -4.41
N VAL A 83 2.91 -0.82 -3.34
CA VAL A 83 3.64 -1.77 -2.48
C VAL A 83 2.70 -2.69 -1.70
N ILE A 84 1.59 -2.19 -1.16
CA ILE A 84 0.62 -3.04 -0.44
C ILE A 84 -0.04 -4.03 -1.41
N LEU A 85 -0.37 -3.59 -2.63
CA LEU A 85 -0.89 -4.45 -3.70
C LEU A 85 0.14 -5.53 -4.08
N LEU A 86 1.39 -5.15 -4.33
CA LEU A 86 2.46 -6.09 -4.63
C LEU A 86 2.67 -7.10 -3.49
N ASN A 87 2.65 -6.66 -2.23
CA ASN A 87 2.78 -7.56 -1.09
C ASN A 87 1.64 -8.60 -1.05
N THR A 88 0.41 -8.14 -1.29
CA THR A 88 -0.76 -9.01 -1.32
C THR A 88 -0.68 -10.00 -2.48
N ASP A 89 -0.29 -9.53 -3.66
CA ASP A 89 -0.09 -10.34 -4.85
C ASP A 89 0.98 -11.42 -4.62
N ALA A 90 2.18 -11.02 -4.16
CA ALA A 90 3.33 -11.89 -3.96
C ALA A 90 3.06 -12.99 -2.92
N HIS A 91 2.48 -12.63 -1.77
CA HIS A 91 2.40 -13.53 -0.60
C HIS A 91 1.04 -14.23 -0.43
N SER A 92 0.01 -13.86 -1.21
CA SER A 92 -1.28 -14.56 -1.16
C SER A 92 -1.24 -15.91 -1.89
N VAL A 93 -1.65 -16.99 -1.23
CA VAL A 93 -1.79 -18.32 -1.84
C VAL A 93 -2.89 -18.39 -2.90
N MET A 94 -3.80 -17.42 -2.93
CA MET A 94 -4.92 -17.39 -3.88
C MET A 94 -4.50 -16.85 -5.26
N VAL A 95 -3.44 -16.04 -5.31
CA VAL A 95 -2.92 -15.49 -6.56
C VAL A 95 -1.98 -16.52 -7.16
N LYS A 96 -2.36 -17.08 -8.32
CA LYS A 96 -1.54 -18.05 -9.06
C LYS A 96 -0.49 -17.37 -9.93
N ASP A 97 -0.94 -16.36 -10.68
CA ASP A 97 -0.10 -15.58 -11.59
C ASP A 97 0.34 -14.30 -10.87
N LYS A 98 1.60 -14.29 -10.43
CA LYS A 98 2.17 -13.19 -9.66
C LYS A 98 2.57 -12.04 -10.57
N MET A 99 2.42 -10.81 -10.08
CA MET A 99 2.92 -9.61 -10.72
C MET A 99 4.43 -9.72 -10.93
N SER A 100 4.88 -9.64 -12.18
CA SER A 100 6.32 -9.63 -12.48
C SER A 100 6.94 -8.27 -12.12
N LYS A 101 8.27 -8.23 -12.00
CA LYS A 101 8.99 -6.96 -11.82
C LYS A 101 8.70 -5.97 -12.94
N ALA A 102 8.60 -6.45 -14.18
CA ALA A 102 8.27 -5.62 -15.34
C ALA A 102 6.86 -5.03 -15.25
N ASP A 103 5.89 -5.82 -14.74
CA ASP A 103 4.54 -5.33 -14.48
C ASP A 103 4.54 -4.27 -13.38
N PHE A 104 5.24 -4.51 -12.27
CA PHE A 104 5.35 -3.53 -11.19
C PHE A 104 5.93 -2.21 -11.69
N MET A 105 6.96 -2.24 -12.54
CA MET A 105 7.50 -1.03 -13.14
C MET A 105 6.53 -0.33 -14.09
N ARG A 106 5.85 -1.09 -14.98
CA ARG A 106 4.84 -0.55 -15.89
C ARG A 106 3.71 0.14 -15.12
N ASN A 107 3.28 -0.48 -14.04
CA ASN A 107 2.20 -0.02 -13.18
C ASN A 107 2.56 1.29 -12.47
N ASN A 108 3.84 1.52 -12.17
CA ASN A 108 4.32 2.73 -11.50
C ASN A 108 4.94 3.76 -12.46
N ARG A 109 4.60 3.72 -13.76
CA ARG A 109 5.01 4.78 -14.69
C ARG A 109 4.24 6.08 -14.46
N GLY A 110 4.94 7.20 -14.54
CA GLY A 110 4.37 8.54 -14.44
C GLY A 110 3.91 8.97 -13.04
N ILE A 111 4.21 8.19 -11.99
CA ILE A 111 3.72 8.46 -10.63
C ILE A 111 4.42 9.64 -9.94
N ASP A 112 5.56 10.07 -10.47
CA ASP A 112 6.35 11.19 -9.94
C ASP A 112 6.05 12.45 -10.75
N ASP A 113 4.86 13.03 -10.55
CA ASP A 113 4.35 14.20 -11.27
C ASP A 113 4.44 14.07 -12.80
N GLY A 114 4.07 12.89 -13.31
CA GLY A 114 4.12 12.56 -14.74
C GLY A 114 5.47 12.01 -15.21
N LYS A 115 6.47 11.91 -14.32
CA LYS A 115 7.75 11.24 -14.57
C LYS A 115 7.79 9.84 -13.96
N ASP A 116 8.71 9.03 -14.48
CA ASP A 116 8.99 7.70 -13.95
C ASP A 116 10.00 7.79 -12.80
N LEU A 117 9.79 6.99 -11.76
CA LEU A 117 10.82 6.74 -10.76
C LEU A 117 11.98 5.93 -11.38
N PRO A 118 13.22 6.05 -10.86
CA PRO A 118 14.34 5.29 -11.37
C PRO A 118 14.08 3.78 -11.39
N GLU A 119 14.38 3.13 -12.52
CA GLU A 119 14.16 1.68 -12.69
C GLU A 119 14.89 0.85 -11.63
N ALA A 120 16.14 1.20 -11.32
CA ALA A 120 16.91 0.52 -10.28
C ALA A 120 16.22 0.61 -8.91
N TYR A 121 15.60 1.76 -8.60
CA TYR A 121 14.88 1.97 -7.34
C TYR A 121 13.63 1.07 -7.25
N LEU A 122 12.80 1.06 -8.31
CA LEU A 122 11.60 0.20 -8.37
C LEU A 122 11.97 -1.29 -8.38
N SER A 123 13.06 -1.67 -9.05
CA SER A 123 13.57 -3.04 -9.07
C SER A 123 13.97 -3.51 -7.67
N THR A 124 14.77 -2.71 -6.95
CA THR A 124 15.17 -3.04 -5.57
C THR A 124 13.96 -3.14 -4.65
N LEU A 125 13.03 -2.17 -4.74
CA LEU A 125 11.81 -2.20 -3.95
C LEU A 125 10.98 -3.47 -4.23
N TYR A 126 10.80 -3.84 -5.49
CA TYR A 126 10.11 -5.08 -5.85
C TYR A 126 10.75 -6.31 -5.20
N ASP A 127 12.07 -6.45 -5.35
CA ASP A 127 12.81 -7.60 -4.80
C ASP A 127 12.68 -7.67 -3.28
N GLN A 128 12.74 -6.52 -2.60
CA GLN A 128 12.54 -6.45 -1.15
C GLN A 128 11.14 -6.91 -0.75
N ILE A 129 10.09 -6.46 -1.45
CA ILE A 129 8.69 -6.83 -1.12
C ILE A 129 8.41 -8.30 -1.42
N VAL A 130 8.89 -8.83 -2.54
CA VAL A 130 8.67 -10.23 -2.90
C VAL A 130 9.47 -11.18 -2.02
N SER A 131 10.71 -10.84 -1.66
CA SER A 131 11.57 -11.70 -0.84
C SER A 131 11.16 -11.76 0.63
N ASN A 132 10.54 -10.70 1.15
CA ASN A 132 10.17 -10.61 2.56
C ASN A 132 8.74 -10.09 2.69
N GLU A 133 7.85 -10.81 3.35
CA GLU A 133 6.46 -10.38 3.54
C GLU A 133 6.36 -9.16 4.49
N ILE A 134 5.53 -8.18 4.15
CA ILE A 134 5.14 -7.12 5.08
C ILE A 134 4.20 -7.73 6.12
N LYS A 135 4.74 -7.97 7.31
CA LYS A 135 3.97 -8.47 8.45
C LYS A 135 3.40 -7.32 9.26
N MET A 136 2.07 -7.31 9.40
CA MET A 136 1.36 -6.40 10.29
C MET A 136 1.35 -6.93 11.73
N SER A 137 1.17 -6.06 12.72
CA SER A 137 1.02 -6.48 14.12
C SER A 137 -0.10 -7.52 14.25
N ALA A 138 0.19 -8.66 14.87
CA ALA A 138 -0.83 -9.62 15.27
C ALA A 138 -1.51 -9.13 16.55
N ASP A 139 -2.83 -9.14 16.59
CA ASP A 139 -3.56 -8.87 17.83
C ASP A 139 -3.32 -10.02 18.81
N SER A 140 -2.95 -9.68 20.04
CA SER A 140 -2.88 -10.64 21.15
C SER A 140 -4.28 -10.96 21.66
N SER A 141 -5.11 -11.61 20.84
CA SER A 141 -6.30 -12.33 21.32
C SER A 141 -6.87 -13.29 20.27
N ALA A 142 -6.76 -14.57 20.61
CA ALA A 142 -7.53 -15.72 20.13
C ALA A 142 -7.21 -16.35 18.75
N ALA A 143 -6.83 -17.63 18.87
CA ALA A 143 -6.89 -18.72 17.88
C ALA A 143 -6.06 -18.56 16.60
N GLN A 144 -4.95 -19.30 16.59
CA GLN A 144 -4.28 -19.77 15.39
C GLN A 144 -5.28 -20.37 14.39
N THR A 145 -5.57 -19.63 13.33
CA THR A 145 -5.91 -20.23 12.04
C THR A 145 -5.04 -19.54 11.02
N LYS A 146 -4.22 -20.33 10.31
CA LYS A 146 -3.46 -19.88 9.14
C LYS A 146 -4.45 -19.25 8.13
N GLN A 147 -4.66 -17.94 8.21
CA GLN A 147 -5.37 -17.15 7.22
C GLN A 147 -4.59 -15.87 6.98
N THR A 148 -3.66 -15.95 6.03
CA THR A 148 -2.93 -14.85 5.40
C THR A 148 -3.83 -13.90 4.59
N ASN A 149 -5.14 -13.86 4.85
CA ASN A 149 -6.14 -13.14 4.05
C ASN A 149 -6.51 -11.77 4.65
N SER A 150 -5.58 -11.16 5.39
CA SER A 150 -5.89 -9.98 6.19
C SER A 150 -5.76 -8.65 5.46
N VAL A 151 -5.06 -8.59 4.32
CA VAL A 151 -4.89 -7.36 3.50
C VAL A 151 -5.83 -7.36 2.29
N SER A 152 -6.12 -8.54 1.71
CA SER A 152 -7.06 -8.68 0.58
C SER A 152 -8.49 -8.30 0.98
N LYS A 153 -8.93 -8.78 2.15
CA LYS A 153 -10.23 -8.43 2.73
C LYS A 153 -10.32 -6.95 3.14
N LEU A 154 -9.18 -6.34 3.43
CA LEU A 154 -9.02 -5.01 4.00
C LEU A 154 -9.11 -3.89 2.97
N LEU A 155 -8.48 -4.11 1.82
CA LEU A 155 -8.54 -3.19 0.68
C LEU A 155 -9.81 -3.38 -0.16
N GLY A 156 -10.78 -4.19 0.30
CA GLY A 156 -11.93 -4.59 -0.51
C GLY A 156 -11.54 -5.39 -1.75
N LEU A 157 -10.31 -5.92 -1.79
CA LEU A 157 -9.84 -6.76 -2.89
C LEU A 157 -10.65 -8.05 -2.94
N ASP A 158 -11.25 -8.53 -1.84
CA ASP A 158 -12.18 -9.67 -1.90
C ASP A 158 -13.42 -9.38 -2.78
N ASN A 159 -13.93 -8.14 -2.82
CA ASN A 159 -15.03 -7.77 -3.73
C ASN A 159 -14.54 -7.52 -5.16
N ILE A 160 -13.33 -6.97 -5.34
CA ILE A 160 -12.71 -6.80 -6.67
C ILE A 160 -12.35 -8.17 -7.28
N MET A 161 -11.91 -9.12 -6.46
CA MET A 161 -11.60 -10.50 -6.83
C MET A 161 -12.86 -11.36 -7.02
N ASN A 162 -13.99 -11.05 -6.38
CA ASN A 162 -15.28 -11.71 -6.63
C ASN A 162 -16.05 -11.12 -7.83
N LEU A 163 -15.91 -9.82 -8.11
CA LEU A 163 -16.51 -9.18 -9.30
C LEU A 163 -15.83 -9.64 -10.60
N VAL A 164 -14.56 -10.03 -10.51
CA VAL A 164 -13.80 -10.70 -11.57
C VAL A 164 -13.81 -12.20 -11.28
N ASN A 165 -14.85 -12.89 -11.74
CA ASN A 165 -14.90 -14.36 -11.73
C ASN A 165 -13.58 -14.92 -12.32
N TRP A 166 -12.69 -15.43 -11.47
CA TRP A 166 -11.35 -15.93 -11.78
C TRP A 166 -11.41 -17.27 -12.53
N GLY A 167 -12.13 -17.27 -13.65
CA GLY A 167 -12.35 -18.39 -14.55
C GLY A 167 -11.97 -17.99 -15.97
N LEU A 168 -10.93 -18.65 -16.49
CA LEU A 168 -10.61 -18.85 -17.91
C LEU A 168 -10.68 -17.60 -18.80
N THR A 169 -9.55 -16.91 -18.94
CA THR A 169 -8.96 -16.52 -20.24
C THR A 169 -7.60 -15.87 -19.99
N GLU A 170 -6.58 -16.35 -20.70
CA GLU A 170 -5.14 -16.17 -20.46
C GLU A 170 -4.58 -14.72 -20.57
N ASP A 171 -5.40 -13.67 -20.49
CA ASP A 171 -4.97 -12.31 -20.88
C ASP A 171 -5.34 -11.17 -19.91
N LYS A 172 -5.90 -11.46 -18.72
CA LYS A 172 -6.58 -10.41 -17.91
C LYS A 172 -6.08 -10.14 -16.49
N ALA A 173 -5.09 -10.86 -15.95
CA ALA A 173 -4.54 -10.56 -14.62
C ALA A 173 -3.92 -9.14 -14.53
N HIS A 174 -3.40 -8.63 -15.65
CA HIS A 174 -2.83 -7.28 -15.78
C HIS A 174 -3.86 -6.15 -15.60
N GLY A 175 -5.14 -6.39 -15.94
CA GLY A 175 -6.14 -5.33 -16.00
C GLY A 175 -6.60 -4.81 -14.63
N ALA A 176 -6.68 -5.66 -13.61
CA ALA A 176 -7.25 -5.27 -12.31
C ALA A 176 -6.30 -4.37 -11.49
N ASN A 177 -5.00 -4.69 -11.48
CA ASN A 177 -3.97 -3.84 -10.88
C ASN A 177 -3.84 -2.52 -11.66
N ASP A 178 -3.89 -2.56 -12.99
CA ASP A 178 -3.94 -1.37 -13.84
C ASP A 178 -5.17 -0.50 -13.55
N LEU A 179 -6.34 -1.09 -13.34
CA LEU A 179 -7.59 -0.38 -13.05
C LEU A 179 -7.58 0.25 -11.66
N LEU A 180 -7.06 -0.44 -10.65
CA LEU A 180 -6.91 0.11 -9.30
C LEU A 180 -5.90 1.26 -9.28
N ILE A 181 -4.77 1.11 -9.96
CA ILE A 181 -3.76 2.16 -10.05
C ILE A 181 -4.29 3.34 -10.87
N LYS A 182 -5.03 3.08 -11.96
CA LYS A 182 -5.77 4.13 -12.67
C LYS A 182 -6.79 4.81 -11.78
N HIS A 183 -7.54 4.08 -10.97
CA HIS A 183 -8.50 4.67 -10.05
C HIS A 183 -7.83 5.50 -8.94
N ILE A 184 -6.67 5.06 -8.43
CA ILE A 184 -5.85 5.83 -7.50
C ILE A 184 -5.32 7.09 -8.18
N HIS A 185 -4.84 6.99 -9.42
CA HIS A 185 -4.42 8.14 -10.24
C HIS A 185 -5.57 9.09 -10.57
N GLU A 186 -6.77 8.58 -10.83
CA GLU A 186 -7.97 9.38 -11.13
C GLU A 186 -8.48 10.11 -9.89
N LYS A 187 -8.55 9.42 -8.74
CA LYS A 187 -8.84 10.05 -7.46
C LYS A 187 -7.82 11.13 -7.11
N PHE A 188 -6.53 10.88 -7.40
CA PHE A 188 -5.48 11.87 -7.25
C PHE A 188 -5.75 13.10 -8.14
N LYS A 189 -5.96 12.91 -9.45
CA LYS A 189 -6.26 14.02 -10.38
C LYS A 189 -7.50 14.83 -9.98
N ALA A 190 -8.54 14.18 -9.43
CA ALA A 190 -9.77 14.84 -8.99
C ALA A 190 -9.63 15.64 -7.69
N LYS A 191 -8.61 15.38 -6.86
CA LYS A 191 -8.38 16.12 -5.60
C LYS A 191 -7.65 17.46 -5.83
N HIS A 192 -7.05 17.65 -7.01
CA HIS A 192 -6.21 18.80 -7.35
C HIS A 192 -6.66 19.60 -8.59
N GLY A 193 -7.78 19.25 -9.21
CA GLY A 193 -8.42 20.01 -10.31
C GLY A 193 -9.67 20.75 -9.82
#